data_AF-A0AAD3TUH4-F1
#
_entry.id   AF-A0AAD3TUH4-F1
#
_cell.length_a   1.000
_cell.length_b   1.000
_cell.length_c   1.000
_cell.angle_alpha   90.00
_cell.angle_beta   90.00
_cell.angle_gamma   90.00
#
_symmetry.space_group_name_H-M   'P 1'
#
loop_
_entity.id
_entity.type
_entity.pdbx_description
1 polymer ?
#
loop_
_entity_poly.entity_id
_entity_poly.type
_entity_poly.pdbx_seq_one_letter_code
_entity_poly.pdbx_strand_id
1 'polypeptide(L)'
;MLVSPIRVHSLLASLLDDDGPHTALLITPPGQLIAQATLDEEGSEPNGATSEASVDGEAAEDRAEEEAGDEEDGSGKDEEVSEEDEEDDEPYLEGPERLRLLLGLASQWEDDESPRVECELGRLFLRPIALSEAEVPQPNLAVPGVRPPHISSFVLVLNGTADTPWPTLAAKADEFLSQW
;
A
#
# COMPACT_ATOMS: atom_id res chain seq x y z
N MET A 1 0.45 18.93 -17.93
CA MET A 1 -0.55 18.84 -16.85
C MET A 1 0.19 18.81 -15.53
N LEU A 2 -0.02 19.77 -14.63
CA LEU A 2 0.56 19.70 -13.28
C LEU A 2 -0.41 18.89 -12.42
N VAL A 3 -0.02 17.67 -12.08
CA VAL A 3 -0.81 16.76 -11.25
C VAL A 3 -0.62 17.18 -9.78
N SER A 4 -1.72 17.51 -9.08
CA SER A 4 -1.66 17.90 -7.67
C SER A 4 -1.58 16.64 -6.80
N PRO A 5 -0.49 16.44 -6.02
CA PRO A 5 -0.34 15.23 -5.20
C PRO A 5 -1.49 15.01 -4.21
N ILE A 6 -1.98 16.09 -3.59
CA ILE A 6 -3.10 16.04 -2.64
C ILE A 6 -4.37 15.55 -3.35
N ARG A 7 -4.67 16.10 -4.53
CA ARG A 7 -5.86 15.68 -5.30
C ARG A 7 -5.77 14.22 -5.71
N VAL A 8 -4.61 13.76 -6.18
CA VAL A 8 -4.43 12.35 -6.56
C VAL A 8 -4.63 11.43 -5.37
N HIS A 9 -4.02 11.75 -4.22
CA HIS A 9 -4.19 10.94 -3.03
C HIS A 9 -5.66 10.90 -2.58
N SER A 10 -6.37 12.02 -2.55
CA SER A 10 -7.80 12.04 -2.23
C SER A 10 -8.65 11.21 -3.20
N LEU A 11 -8.33 11.25 -4.50
CA LEU A 11 -9.00 10.42 -5.51
C LEU A 11 -8.74 8.93 -5.26
N LEU A 12 -7.50 8.53 -4.98
CA LEU A 12 -7.17 7.14 -4.68
C LEU A 12 -7.87 6.67 -3.40
N ALA A 13 -7.87 7.48 -2.35
CA ALA A 13 -8.52 7.16 -1.08
C ALA A 13 -10.04 7.00 -1.23
N SER A 14 -10.69 7.79 -2.11
CA SER A 14 -12.13 7.64 -2.36
C SER A 14 -12.53 6.36 -3.09
N LEU A 15 -11.57 5.65 -3.71
CA LEU A 15 -11.85 4.36 -4.35
C LEU A 15 -12.00 3.24 -3.34
N LEU A 16 -11.40 3.41 -2.16
CA LEU A 16 -11.27 2.35 -1.17
C LEU A 16 -12.61 2.04 -0.50
N ASP A 17 -12.83 0.76 -0.22
CA ASP A 17 -14.10 0.24 0.29
C ASP A 17 -13.84 -1.11 0.97
N ASP A 18 -14.57 -1.42 2.05
CA ASP A 18 -14.39 -2.67 2.81
C ASP A 18 -14.73 -3.90 1.94
N ASP A 19 -15.76 -3.77 1.10
CA ASP A 19 -16.18 -4.79 0.11
C ASP A 19 -15.52 -4.61 -1.27
N GLY A 20 -14.50 -3.76 -1.37
CA GLY A 20 -13.88 -3.32 -2.62
C GLY A 20 -12.36 -3.32 -2.58
N PRO A 21 -11.69 -2.41 -3.31
CA PRO A 21 -10.24 -2.33 -3.24
C PRO A 21 -9.83 -1.78 -1.87
N HIS A 22 -8.99 -2.52 -1.14
CA HIS A 22 -8.38 -2.06 0.11
C HIS A 22 -7.06 -1.31 -0.14
N THR A 23 -6.51 -1.39 -1.36
CA THR A 23 -5.29 -0.67 -1.76
C THR A 23 -5.40 -0.13 -3.18
N ALA A 24 -4.99 1.12 -3.38
CA ALA A 24 -4.95 1.77 -4.68
C ALA A 24 -3.58 2.44 -4.89
N LEU A 25 -2.93 2.12 -6.01
CA LEU A 25 -1.63 2.66 -6.39
C LEU A 25 -1.71 3.37 -7.73
N LEU A 26 -0.99 4.48 -7.85
CA LEU A 26 -0.68 5.11 -9.13
C LEU A 26 0.81 4.97 -9.38
N ILE A 27 1.18 4.30 -10.47
CA ILE A 27 2.58 3.98 -10.81
C ILE A 27 2.92 4.42 -12.23
N THR A 28 4.20 4.56 -12.52
CA THR A 28 4.70 4.58 -13.91
C THR A 28 4.80 3.14 -14.44
N PRO A 29 4.79 2.92 -15.77
CA PRO A 29 4.97 1.57 -16.33
C PRO A 29 6.24 0.84 -15.84
N PRO A 30 7.39 1.50 -15.62
CA PRO A 30 8.55 0.89 -14.99
C PRO A 30 8.39 0.48 -13.50
N GLY A 31 7.23 0.68 -12.89
CA GLY A 31 6.97 0.35 -11.49
C GLY A 31 7.33 1.45 -10.49
N GLN A 32 7.56 2.69 -10.93
CA GLN A 32 7.84 3.79 -9.99
C GLN A 32 6.53 4.27 -9.35
N LEU A 33 6.44 4.21 -8.02
CA LEU A 33 5.29 4.71 -7.28
C LEU A 33 5.18 6.24 -7.38
N ILE A 34 3.98 6.73 -7.71
CA ILE A 34 3.61 8.15 -7.75
C ILE A 34 2.76 8.52 -6.54
N ALA A 35 1.74 7.71 -6.24
CA ALA A 35 0.85 7.90 -5.11
C ALA A 35 0.23 6.56 -4.69
N GLN A 36 -0.13 6.45 -3.40
CA GLN A 36 -0.82 5.29 -2.84
C GLN A 36 -1.92 5.72 -1.88
N ALA A 37 -2.90 4.85 -1.69
CA ALA A 37 -3.86 4.87 -0.60
C ALA A 37 -4.17 3.43 -0.18
N THR A 38 -4.34 3.21 1.12
CA THR A 38 -4.65 1.91 1.74
C THR A 38 -5.71 2.13 2.81
N LEU A 39 -6.62 1.18 3.00
CA LEU A 39 -7.43 1.16 4.22
C LEU A 39 -6.50 0.84 5.38
N ASP A 40 -6.50 1.69 6.39
CA ASP A 40 -5.74 1.42 7.62
C ASP A 40 -6.43 0.26 8.33
N GLU A 41 -5.81 -0.92 8.30
CA GLU A 41 -6.07 -1.92 9.33
C GLU A 41 -5.55 -1.32 10.63
N GLU A 42 -6.42 -1.19 11.63
CA GLU A 42 -6.11 -0.55 12.92
C GLU A 42 -4.74 -0.99 13.46
N GLY A 43 -3.70 -0.14 13.34
CA GLY A 43 -2.38 -0.43 13.91
C GLY A 43 -1.15 0.17 13.22
N SER A 44 -1.23 0.71 12.00
CA SER A 44 -0.04 1.31 11.37
C SER A 44 0.15 2.78 11.76
N GLU A 45 1.02 3.03 12.74
CA GLU A 45 1.47 4.37 13.08
C GLU A 45 2.06 5.10 11.85
N PRO A 46 1.71 6.37 11.62
CA PRO A 46 2.21 7.14 10.48
C PRO A 46 3.71 7.39 10.65
N ASN A 47 4.52 6.60 9.95
CA ASN A 47 5.96 6.72 9.98
C ASN A 47 6.39 7.96 9.19
N GLY A 48 6.48 9.13 9.86
CA GLY A 48 6.83 10.36 9.17
C GLY A 48 6.77 11.68 9.95
N ALA A 49 7.26 11.75 11.18
CA ALA A 49 7.67 13.03 11.76
C ALA A 49 8.82 12.84 12.76
N THR A 50 10.05 12.95 12.26
CA THR A 50 11.25 13.16 13.06
C THR A 50 11.07 14.39 13.95
N SER A 51 11.02 14.21 15.27
CA SER A 51 11.25 15.28 16.23
C SER A 51 12.36 14.85 17.17
N GLU A 52 13.45 15.58 17.06
CA GLU A 52 14.74 15.31 17.67
C GLU A 52 14.70 15.46 19.20
N ALA A 53 15.44 14.56 19.86
CA ALA A 53 16.23 14.75 21.07
C ALA A 53 15.65 15.56 22.25
N SER A 54 15.51 14.87 23.39
CA SER A 54 16.17 15.31 24.63
C SER A 54 16.42 14.09 25.52
N VAL A 55 17.69 13.68 25.56
CA VAL A 55 18.25 12.71 26.50
C VAL A 55 18.77 13.51 27.69
N ASP A 56 18.30 13.22 28.90
CA ASP A 56 19.00 13.62 30.13
C ASP A 56 18.49 12.78 31.31
N GLY A 57 19.43 12.25 32.11
CA GLY A 57 19.14 11.80 33.47
C GLY A 57 19.63 10.41 33.86
N GLU A 58 20.92 10.31 34.17
CA GLU A 58 21.57 9.21 34.90
C GLU A 58 20.98 8.99 36.31
N ALA A 59 20.98 7.76 36.82
CA ALA A 59 21.67 7.36 38.07
C ALA A 59 21.22 5.97 38.58
N ALA A 60 22.16 5.31 39.24
CA ALA A 60 22.20 3.91 39.63
C ALA A 60 21.66 3.60 41.05
N GLU A 61 21.86 2.34 41.46
CA GLU A 61 21.86 1.73 42.80
C GLU A 61 20.58 0.95 43.16
N ASP A 62 20.59 -0.39 43.11
CA ASP A 62 21.17 -1.36 44.07
C ASP A 62 20.28 -1.59 45.30
N ARG A 63 19.58 -2.74 45.35
CA ARG A 63 19.16 -3.37 46.61
C ARG A 63 18.74 -4.83 46.41
N ALA A 64 19.52 -5.73 47.01
CA ALA A 64 19.16 -7.10 47.32
C ALA A 64 18.12 -7.18 48.46
N GLU A 65 17.21 -8.16 48.41
CA GLU A 65 17.20 -9.35 49.30
C GLU A 65 15.88 -10.13 49.20
N GLU A 66 16.01 -11.39 49.57
CA GLU A 66 15.13 -12.56 49.47
C GLU A 66 13.79 -12.43 50.22
N GLU A 67 12.75 -13.14 49.76
CA GLU A 67 12.01 -14.03 50.66
C GLU A 67 11.20 -15.10 49.91
N ALA A 68 11.16 -16.28 50.51
CA ALA A 68 10.51 -17.49 50.05
C ALA A 68 9.03 -17.56 50.47
N GLY A 69 8.23 -18.31 49.71
CA GLY A 69 6.89 -18.78 50.09
C GLY A 69 6.23 -19.47 48.88
N ASP A 70 6.18 -20.80 48.79
CA ASP A 70 5.32 -21.75 49.51
C ASP A 70 3.94 -21.94 48.82
N GLU A 71 3.88 -23.05 48.09
CA GLU A 71 2.79 -24.04 47.93
C GLU A 71 1.38 -23.72 47.35
N GLU A 72 0.87 -24.79 46.70
CA GLU A 72 -0.52 -25.16 46.32
C GLU A 72 -1.03 -24.68 44.95
N ASP A 73 -1.08 -25.60 43.98
CA ASP A 73 -2.18 -26.54 43.68
C ASP A 73 -3.36 -25.87 42.96
N GLY A 74 -3.43 -26.10 41.66
CA GLY A 74 -4.33 -25.41 40.75
C GLY A 74 -4.62 -26.23 39.51
N SER A 75 -5.21 -27.40 39.73
CA SER A 75 -6.25 -28.04 38.91
C SER A 75 -6.26 -27.71 37.41
N GLY A 76 -5.89 -28.72 36.62
CA GLY A 76 -6.05 -28.72 35.16
C GLY A 76 -7.48 -28.41 34.76
N LYS A 77 -7.65 -27.24 34.14
CA LYS A 77 -8.74 -27.01 33.21
C LYS A 77 -8.24 -27.46 31.85
N ASP A 78 -8.77 -28.57 31.36
CA ASP A 78 -8.88 -28.82 29.93
C ASP A 78 -9.62 -27.60 29.35
N GLU A 79 -8.85 -26.68 28.79
CA GLU A 79 -9.36 -25.66 27.89
C GLU A 79 -9.82 -26.41 26.65
N GLU A 80 -11.14 -26.42 26.46
CA GLU A 80 -11.73 -26.80 25.20
C GLU A 80 -11.10 -25.92 24.12
N VAL A 81 -10.31 -26.57 23.27
CA VAL A 81 -9.78 -26.00 22.03
C VAL A 81 -11.01 -25.62 21.21
N SER A 82 -11.36 -24.34 21.26
CA SER A 82 -12.33 -23.73 20.36
C SER A 82 -11.74 -23.79 18.96
N GLU A 83 -12.24 -24.71 18.15
CA GLU A 83 -11.97 -24.80 16.70
C GLU A 83 -12.70 -23.67 15.96
N GLU A 84 -12.43 -22.42 16.32
CA GLU A 84 -12.95 -21.23 15.62
C GLU A 84 -11.86 -20.18 15.60
N ASP A 85 -10.86 -20.40 14.75
CA ASP A 85 -10.03 -19.37 14.13
C ASP A 85 -9.30 -20.08 12.98
N GLU A 86 -10.05 -20.40 11.92
CA GLU A 86 -9.48 -20.36 10.58
C GLU A 86 -9.19 -18.87 10.29
N GLU A 87 -8.20 -18.31 11.01
CA GLU A 87 -7.50 -17.11 10.60
C GLU A 87 -6.97 -17.45 9.22
N ASP A 88 -7.64 -16.93 8.20
CA ASP A 88 -7.17 -16.93 6.82
C ASP A 88 -5.70 -16.52 6.87
N ASP A 89 -4.80 -17.50 6.65
CA ASP A 89 -3.35 -17.33 6.56
C ASP A 89 -3.04 -16.52 5.29
N GLU A 90 -3.55 -15.28 5.19
CA GLU A 90 -2.99 -14.28 4.29
C GLU A 90 -1.54 -14.13 4.72
N PRO A 91 -0.56 -14.33 3.81
CA PRO A 91 0.84 -14.25 4.18
C PRO A 91 1.10 -12.86 4.77
N TYR A 92 1.46 -12.82 6.06
CA TYR A 92 1.85 -11.63 6.82
C TYR A 92 3.10 -10.97 6.20
N LEU A 93 2.94 -10.37 5.03
CA LEU A 93 3.92 -9.45 4.48
C LEU A 93 3.71 -8.12 5.17
N GLU A 94 4.74 -7.64 5.87
CA GLU A 94 4.74 -6.30 6.44
C GLU A 94 4.44 -5.26 5.34
N GLY A 95 3.77 -4.16 5.71
CA GLY A 95 3.30 -3.14 4.75
C GLY A 95 4.31 -2.76 3.64
N PRO A 96 5.59 -2.51 3.95
CA PRO A 96 6.61 -2.21 2.92
C PRO A 96 6.93 -3.37 1.97
N GLU A 97 6.86 -4.62 2.43
CA GLU A 97 7.11 -5.81 1.60
C GLU A 97 5.93 -6.09 0.68
N ARG A 98 4.70 -5.99 1.22
CA ARG A 98 3.46 -6.07 0.45
C ARG A 98 3.46 -5.05 -0.69
N LEU A 99 3.80 -3.79 -0.38
CA LEU A 99 3.91 -2.74 -1.39
C LEU A 99 4.96 -3.06 -2.46
N ARG A 100 6.16 -3.51 -2.08
CA ARG A 100 7.21 -3.88 -3.05
C ARG A 100 6.77 -5.01 -3.96
N LEU A 101 6.04 -6.00 -3.44
CA LEU A 101 5.52 -7.11 -4.22
C LEU A 101 4.45 -6.63 -5.21
N LEU A 102 3.50 -5.81 -4.77
CA LEU A 102 2.49 -5.20 -5.64
C LEU A 102 3.12 -4.37 -6.77
N LEU A 103 4.12 -3.54 -6.44
CA LEU A 103 4.87 -2.77 -7.45
C LEU A 103 5.61 -3.68 -8.42
N GLY A 104 6.25 -4.74 -7.92
CA GLY A 104 6.96 -5.72 -8.73
C GLY A 104 6.04 -6.44 -9.72
N LEU A 105 4.87 -6.88 -9.26
CA LEU A 105 3.85 -7.51 -10.10
C LEU A 105 3.30 -6.53 -11.15
N ALA A 106 2.90 -5.33 -10.72
CA ALA A 106 2.32 -4.35 -11.61
C ALA A 106 3.32 -3.81 -12.65
N SER A 107 4.62 -3.76 -12.32
CA SER A 107 5.66 -3.31 -13.26
C SER A 107 5.93 -4.26 -14.43
N GLN A 108 5.50 -5.52 -14.30
CA GLN A 108 5.67 -6.53 -15.34
C GLN A 108 4.49 -6.59 -16.30
N TRP A 109 3.40 -5.88 -15.99
CA TRP A 109 2.18 -5.90 -16.79
C TRP A 109 2.30 -5.06 -18.06
N GLU A 110 1.87 -5.61 -19.19
CA GLU A 110 1.83 -4.96 -20.49
C GLU A 110 0.39 -4.67 -20.95
N ASP A 111 0.20 -3.62 -21.77
CA ASP A 111 -1.13 -3.14 -22.20
C ASP A 111 -1.94 -4.17 -23.02
N ASP A 112 -1.29 -5.19 -23.60
CA ASP A 112 -1.92 -6.28 -24.35
C ASP A 112 -2.30 -7.49 -23.48
N GLU A 113 -1.94 -7.48 -22.20
CA GLU A 113 -2.29 -8.52 -21.24
C GLU A 113 -3.66 -8.29 -20.59
N SER A 114 -4.14 -9.30 -19.86
CA SER A 114 -5.35 -9.17 -19.06
C SER A 114 -5.14 -8.09 -17.98
N PRO A 115 -6.04 -7.11 -17.83
CA PRO A 115 -5.98 -6.15 -16.73
C PRO A 115 -6.33 -6.78 -15.38
N ARG A 116 -6.74 -8.06 -15.37
CA ARG A 116 -7.13 -8.82 -14.18
C ARG A 116 -6.03 -9.81 -13.85
N VAL A 117 -5.45 -9.68 -12.68
CA VAL A 117 -4.37 -10.53 -12.17
C VAL A 117 -4.75 -10.99 -10.77
N GLU A 118 -4.75 -12.30 -10.54
CA GLU A 118 -5.02 -12.91 -9.23
C GLU A 118 -3.69 -13.44 -8.68
N CYS A 119 -3.38 -13.11 -7.43
CA CYS A 119 -2.15 -13.53 -6.76
C CYS A 119 -2.40 -13.77 -5.26
N GLU A 120 -1.35 -14.13 -4.54
CA GLU A 120 -1.39 -14.37 -3.08
C GLU A 120 -1.81 -13.13 -2.27
N LEU A 121 -1.76 -11.93 -2.86
CA LEU A 121 -2.17 -10.68 -2.21
C LEU A 121 -3.61 -10.27 -2.52
N GLY A 122 -4.37 -11.12 -3.22
CA GLY A 122 -5.74 -10.87 -3.65
C GLY A 122 -5.88 -10.65 -5.15
N ARG A 123 -6.78 -9.74 -5.53
CA ARG A 123 -7.16 -9.46 -6.91
C ARG A 123 -6.70 -8.08 -7.32
N LEU A 124 -5.80 -8.06 -8.29
CA LEU A 124 -5.25 -6.85 -8.90
C LEU A 124 -6.00 -6.52 -10.19
N PHE A 125 -6.48 -5.28 -10.25
CA PHE A 125 -7.01 -4.68 -11.48
C PHE A 125 -6.11 -3.54 -11.94
N LEU A 126 -5.56 -3.67 -13.14
CA LEU A 126 -4.64 -2.72 -13.74
C LEU A 126 -5.32 -1.92 -14.85
N ARG A 127 -5.10 -0.60 -14.85
CA ARG A 127 -5.71 0.31 -15.81
C ARG A 127 -4.72 1.36 -16.28
N PRO A 128 -4.34 1.38 -17.57
CA PRO A 128 -3.46 2.42 -18.11
C PRO A 128 -4.20 3.75 -18.19
N ILE A 129 -3.48 4.82 -17.87
CA ILE A 129 -3.92 6.21 -17.91
C ILE A 129 -2.99 6.95 -18.86
N ALA A 130 -3.50 7.29 -20.04
CA ALA A 130 -2.74 8.07 -21.01
C ALA A 130 -2.55 9.51 -20.52
N LEU A 131 -1.32 10.01 -20.58
CA LEU A 131 -1.02 11.42 -20.33
C LEU A 131 -1.07 12.19 -21.63
N SER A 132 -1.52 13.45 -21.57
CA SER A 132 -1.47 14.34 -22.73
C SER A 132 -0.01 14.51 -23.16
N GLU A 133 0.24 14.41 -24.47
CA GLU A 133 1.57 14.64 -25.04
C GLU A 133 2.10 16.00 -24.58
N ALA A 134 3.33 16.01 -24.06
CA ALA A 134 3.97 17.26 -23.68
C ALA A 134 4.21 18.10 -24.94
N GLU A 135 3.74 19.35 -24.97
CA GLU A 135 4.05 20.28 -26.05
C GLU A 135 5.58 20.43 -26.15
N VAL A 136 6.14 19.95 -27.26
CA VAL A 136 7.58 20.06 -27.53
C VAL A 136 7.91 21.54 -27.73
N PRO A 137 8.77 22.17 -26.90
CA PRO A 137 9.19 23.53 -27.12
C PRO A 137 9.92 23.65 -28.46
N GLN A 138 9.66 24.71 -29.22
CA GLN A 138 10.31 24.91 -30.52
C GLN A 138 11.85 24.88 -30.38
N PRO A 139 12.56 24.28 -31.35
CA PRO A 139 13.99 23.92 -31.24
C PRO A 139 14.99 25.09 -31.16
N ASN A 140 14.53 26.33 -30.97
CA ASN A 140 15.36 27.54 -31.08
C ASN A 140 15.87 28.07 -29.72
N LEU A 141 15.65 27.36 -28.61
CA LEU A 141 16.22 27.71 -27.31
C LEU A 141 17.45 26.84 -27.04
N ALA A 142 18.62 27.47 -27.11
CA ALA A 142 19.94 26.91 -26.83
C ALA A 142 20.10 26.55 -25.34
N VAL A 143 19.37 25.54 -24.88
CA VAL A 143 19.53 24.94 -23.54
C VAL A 143 20.09 23.53 -23.75
N PRO A 144 21.21 23.15 -23.10
CA PRO A 144 21.64 21.76 -23.03
C PRO A 144 20.59 21.00 -22.21
N GLY A 145 19.54 20.52 -22.88
CA GLY A 145 18.41 19.88 -22.22
C GLY A 145 18.78 18.45 -21.86
N VAL A 146 19.12 18.23 -20.58
CA VAL A 146 18.91 16.91 -19.98
C VAL A 146 17.41 16.66 -20.08
N ARG A 147 16.98 15.94 -21.12
CA ARG A 147 15.57 15.65 -21.36
C ARG A 147 15.15 14.68 -20.25
N PRO A 148 14.27 15.06 -19.30
CA PRO A 148 13.77 14.11 -18.33
C PRO A 148 13.10 12.95 -19.08
N PRO A 149 13.11 11.73 -18.52
CA PRO A 149 12.41 10.60 -19.12
C PRO A 149 10.96 10.99 -19.34
N HIS A 150 10.50 10.91 -20.59
CA HIS A 150 9.15 11.30 -20.96
C HIS A 150 8.19 10.20 -20.50
N ILE A 151 7.36 10.51 -19.51
CA ILE A 151 6.31 9.61 -19.06
C ILE A 151 5.08 9.85 -19.95
N SER A 152 4.73 8.86 -20.76
CA SER A 152 3.56 8.90 -21.66
C SER A 152 2.27 8.40 -21.00
N SER A 153 2.40 7.59 -19.95
CA SER A 153 1.26 6.98 -19.25
C SER A 153 1.58 6.71 -17.79
N PHE A 154 0.53 6.60 -16.99
CA PHE A 154 0.54 5.97 -15.67
C PHE A 154 -0.26 4.66 -15.72
N VAL A 155 -0.12 3.84 -14.69
CA VAL A 155 -0.96 2.67 -14.45
C VAL A 155 -1.61 2.85 -13.09
N LEU A 156 -2.95 2.78 -13.07
CA LEU A 156 -3.72 2.63 -11.84
C LEU A 156 -3.77 1.14 -11.50
N VAL A 157 -3.44 0.81 -10.26
CA VAL A 157 -3.51 -0.55 -9.72
C VAL A 157 -4.49 -0.52 -8.56
N LEU A 158 -5.53 -1.36 -8.62
CA LEU A 158 -6.46 -1.58 -7.52
C LEU A 158 -6.27 -2.99 -7.00
N ASN A 159 -6.03 -3.14 -5.70
CA ASN A 159 -5.98 -4.43 -5.03
C ASN A 159 -7.17 -4.57 -4.08
N GLY A 160 -7.94 -5.63 -4.27
CA GLY A 160 -8.98 -6.08 -3.35
C GLY A 160 -8.69 -7.49 -2.86
N THR A 161 -9.49 -7.96 -1.91
CA THR A 161 -9.42 -9.34 -1.40
C THR A 161 -9.73 -10.38 -2.49
N ALA A 162 -9.46 -11.65 -2.20
CA ALA A 162 -9.83 -12.77 -3.08
C ALA A 162 -11.35 -12.82 -3.38
N ASP A 163 -12.19 -12.31 -2.48
CA ASP A 163 -13.65 -12.27 -2.68
C ASP A 163 -14.13 -11.05 -3.47
N THR A 164 -13.30 -10.02 -3.60
CA THR A 164 -13.68 -8.78 -4.29
C THR A 164 -14.02 -9.09 -5.77
N PRO A 165 -15.26 -8.79 -6.23
CA PRO A 165 -15.65 -9.09 -7.60
C PRO A 165 -14.91 -8.20 -8.62
N TRP A 166 -14.47 -8.80 -9.74
CA TRP A 166 -13.88 -8.05 -10.86
C TRP A 166 -14.71 -6.85 -11.36
N PRO A 167 -16.06 -6.92 -11.44
CA PRO A 167 -16.87 -5.77 -11.82
C PRO A 167 -16.76 -4.60 -10.85
N THR A 168 -16.59 -4.85 -9.55
CA THR A 168 -16.41 -3.81 -8.53
C THR A 168 -15.11 -3.06 -8.76
N LEU A 169 -13.99 -3.79 -8.95
CA LEU A 169 -12.69 -3.20 -9.25
C LEU A 169 -12.71 -2.40 -10.56
N ALA A 170 -13.34 -2.94 -11.61
CA ALA A 170 -13.49 -2.25 -12.88
C ALA A 170 -14.31 -0.96 -12.76
N ALA A 171 -15.41 -0.98 -12.01
CA ALA A 171 -16.26 0.18 -11.78
C ALA A 171 -15.51 1.30 -11.02
N LYS A 172 -14.72 0.95 -9.99
CA LYS A 172 -13.88 1.92 -9.26
C LYS A 172 -12.77 2.49 -10.17
N ALA A 173 -12.19 1.68 -11.06
CA ALA A 173 -11.22 2.18 -12.04
C ALA A 173 -11.86 3.18 -13.03
N ASP A 174 -13.06 2.90 -13.51
CA ASP A 174 -13.79 3.83 -14.39
C ASP A 174 -14.23 5.10 -13.65
N GLU A 175 -14.60 5.00 -12.37
CA GLU A 175 -14.85 6.16 -11.50
C GLU A 175 -13.63 7.06 -11.41
N PHE A 176 -12.45 6.49 -11.13
CA PHE A 176 -11.20 7.24 -11.10
C PHE A 176 -10.93 7.96 -12.42
N LEU A 177 -11.05 7.26 -13.54
CA LEU A 177 -10.82 7.81 -14.87
C LEU A 177 -11.78 8.95 -15.23
N SER A 178 -13.00 8.94 -14.70
CA SER A 178 -13.96 10.03 -14.90
C SER A 178 -13.57 11.33 -14.17
N GLN A 179 -12.72 11.22 -13.13
CA GLN A 179 -12.31 12.33 -12.27
C GLN A 179 -10.87 12.80 -12.50
N TRP A 180 -10.08 12.01 -13.24
CA TRP A 180 -8.69 12.27 -13.61
C TRP A 180 -8.55 13.40 -14.64
#